data_AF-A0A8T7D973-F1
#
_entry.id   AF-A0A8T7D973-F1
#
_cell.length_a   1.000
_cell.length_b   1.000
_cell.length_c   1.000
_cell.angle_alpha   90.00
_cell.angle_beta   90.00
_cell.angle_gamma   90.00
#
_symmetry.space_group_name_H-M   'P 1'
#
loop_
_entity.id
_entity.type
_entity.pdbx_description
1 polymer ?
#
loop_
_entity_poly.entity_id
_entity_poly.type
_entity_poly.pdbx_seq_one_letter_code
_entity_poly.pdbx_strand_id
1 'polypeptide(L)' 'MPADKNKKKNAKDSQLIIRINGKERNRFVKLCDEQDTSAAREIRRFIREYLEKYD' A
#
# COMPACT_ATOMS: atom_id res chain seq x y z
N MET A 1 -23.82 -23.56 22.94
CA MET A 1 -22.35 -23.59 23.02
C MET A 1 -21.80 -22.84 21.82
N PRO A 2 -21.04 -21.75 22.00
CA PRO A 2 -20.56 -20.93 20.90
C PRO A 2 -19.34 -21.62 20.25
N ALA A 3 -19.33 -21.68 18.92
CA ALA A 3 -18.20 -22.20 18.16
C ALA A 3 -17.38 -21.01 17.66
N ASP A 4 -16.41 -20.57 18.47
CA ASP A 4 -15.35 -19.64 18.07
C ASP A 4 -14.43 -20.32 17.04
N LYS A 5 -14.84 -20.27 15.78
CA LYS A 5 -13.98 -20.62 14.65
C LYS A 5 -13.04 -19.45 14.39
N ASN A 6 -11.92 -19.46 15.11
CA ASN A 6 -10.74 -18.64 14.92
C ASN A 6 -10.22 -18.81 13.48
N LYS A 7 -10.82 -18.06 12.55
CA LYS A 7 -10.48 -18.06 11.14
C LYS A 7 -9.31 -17.10 10.95
N LYS A 8 -8.11 -17.53 11.35
CA LYS A 8 -6.84 -16.96 10.88
C LYS A 8 -6.76 -17.17 9.36
N LYS A 9 -7.47 -16.35 8.59
CA LYS A 9 -7.38 -16.30 7.13
C LYS A 9 -6.81 -14.94 6.74
N ASN A 10 -5.63 -15.02 6.14
CA ASN A 10 -4.96 -14.01 5.33
C ASN A 10 -4.27 -12.88 6.10
N ALA A 11 -3.02 -13.14 6.49
CA ALA A 11 -1.99 -12.11 6.67
C ALA A 11 -1.60 -11.45 5.32
N LYS A 12 -2.59 -11.05 4.52
CA LYS A 12 -2.40 -10.30 3.26
C LYS A 12 -2.86 -8.84 3.37
N ASP A 13 -3.54 -8.47 4.45
CA ASP A 13 -4.25 -7.20 4.57
C ASP A 13 -3.70 -6.29 5.68
N SER A 14 -2.38 -6.24 5.88
CA SER A 14 -1.78 -5.18 6.69
C SER A 14 -1.95 -3.86 5.93
N GLN A 15 -2.97 -3.07 6.30
CA GLN A 15 -3.20 -1.75 5.76
C GLN A 15 -2.12 -0.78 6.26
N LEU A 16 -1.43 -0.11 5.34
CA LEU A 16 -0.47 0.95 5.65
C LEU A 16 -1.15 2.31 5.46
N ILE A 17 -1.43 2.99 6.56
CA ILE A 17 -1.99 4.35 6.54
C ILE A 17 -0.83 5.35 6.64
N ILE A 18 -0.59 6.10 5.56
CA ILE A 18 0.43 7.15 5.53
C ILE A 18 -0.27 8.50 5.49
N ARG A 19 0.14 9.40 6.39
CA ARG A 19 -0.30 10.80 6.38
C ARG A 19 0.74 11.64 5.66
N ILE A 20 0.33 12.29 4.57
CA ILE A 20 1.15 13.22 3.78
C ILE A 20 0.35 14.49 3.52
N ASN A 21 1.01 15.55 3.07
CA ASN A 21 0.32 16.78 2.72
C ASN A 21 -0.64 16.56 1.54
N GLY A 22 -1.82 17.18 1.57
CA GLY A 22 -2.82 17.05 0.51
C GLY A 22 -2.29 17.49 -0.87
N LYS A 23 -1.40 18.49 -0.90
CA LYS A 23 -0.74 18.93 -2.14
C LYS A 23 0.15 17.83 -2.74
N GLU A 24 0.94 17.16 -1.90
CA GLU A 24 1.83 16.06 -2.32
C GLU A 24 1.03 14.85 -2.78
N ARG A 25 -0.01 14.47 -2.03
CA ARG A 25 -0.93 13.39 -2.42
C ARG A 25 -1.53 13.64 -3.79
N ASN A 26 -2.07 14.84 -4.03
CA ASN A 26 -2.70 15.15 -5.31
C ASN A 26 -1.69 15.11 -6.46
N ARG A 27 -0.46 15.59 -6.23
CA ARG A 27 0.62 15.49 -7.22
C ARG A 27 1.00 14.03 -7.50
N PHE A 28 1.12 13.21 -6.46
CA PHE A 28 1.44 11.79 -6.58
C PHE A 28 0.36 11.02 -7.34
N VAL A 29 -0.91 11.19 -6.97
CA VAL A 29 -2.04 10.53 -7.66
C VAL A 29 -2.11 10.97 -9.12
N LYS A 30 -1.94 12.26 -9.41
CA LYS A 30 -1.93 12.77 -10.79
C LYS A 30 -0.81 12.15 -11.64
N LEU A 31 0.39 12.00 -11.06
CA LEU A 31 1.50 11.33 -11.74
C LEU A 31 1.23 9.84 -11.97
N CYS A 32 0.59 9.16 -11.00
CA CYS A 32 0.18 7.76 -11.19
C CYS A 32 -0.83 7.63 -12.33
N ASP A 33 -1.83 8.51 -12.39
CA ASP A 33 -2.83 8.54 -13.46
C ASP A 33 -2.21 8.81 -14.84
N GLU A 34 -1.23 9.72 -14.93
CA GLU A 34 -0.48 9.99 -16.17
C GLU A 34 0.37 8.79 -16.64
N GLN A 35 0.74 7.89 -15.73
CA GLN A 35 1.55 6.70 -16.01
C GLN A 35 0.72 5.42 -16.18
N ASP A 36 -0.62 5.51 -16.25
CA ASP A 36 -1.54 4.37 -16.27
C ASP A 36 -1.31 3.38 -15.09
N THR A 37 -0.92 3.91 -13.91
CA THR A 37 -0.64 3.12 -12.71
C THR A 37 -1.50 3.57 -11.53
N SER A 38 -1.70 2.69 -10.54
CA SER A 38 -2.37 3.08 -9.30
C SER A 38 -1.36 3.50 -8.23
N ALA A 39 -1.73 4.51 -7.44
CA ALA A 39 -0.97 4.95 -6.26
C ALA A 39 -0.56 3.78 -5.35
N ALA A 40 -1.46 2.81 -5.15
CA ALA A 40 -1.18 1.62 -4.35
C ALA A 40 -0.20 0.63 -5.01
N ARG A 41 -0.12 0.60 -6.35
CA ARG A 41 0.86 -0.22 -7.08
C ARG A 41 2.25 0.41 -7.00
N GLU A 42 2.35 1.71 -7.23
CA GLU A 42 3.61 2.45 -7.13
C GLU A 42 4.19 2.41 -5.71
N ILE A 43 3.38 2.65 -4.68
CA ILE A 43 3.86 2.55 -3.28
C ILE A 43 4.38 1.13 -2.97
N ARG A 44 3.67 0.09 -3.41
CA ARG A 44 4.13 -1.30 -3.18
C ARG A 44 5.42 -1.61 -3.94
N ARG A 45 5.56 -1.11 -5.17
CA ARG A 45 6.78 -1.26 -5.97
C ARG A 45 7.93 -0.54 -5.31
N PHE A 46 7.73 0.72 -4.92
CA PHE A 46 8.72 1.52 -4.22
C PHE A 46 9.20 0.86 -2.94
N ILE A 47 8.29 0.33 -2.11
CA ILE A 47 8.66 -0.41 -0.89
C ILE A 47 9.55 -1.61 -1.23
N ARG A 48 9.21 -2.39 -2.25
CA ARG A 48 10.01 -3.57 -2.65
C ARG A 48 11.40 -3.17 -3.17
N GLU A 49 11.46 -2.20 -4.07
CA GLU A 49 12.73 -1.70 -4.61
C GLU A 49 13.61 -1.07 -3.53
N TYR A 50 12.99 -0.39 -2.57
CA TYR A 50 13.70 0.16 -1.43
C TYR A 50 14.27 -0.95 -0.54
N LEU A 51 13.48 -1.98 -0.22
CA LEU A 51 13.97 -3.12 0.56
C LEU A 51 15.12 -3.83 -0.17
N GLU A 52 14.97 -4.12 -1.46
CA GLU A 52 16.02 -4.78 -2.27
C GLU A 52 17.32 -3.98 -2.33
N LYS A 53 17.25 -2.65 -2.26
CA LYS A 53 18.43 -1.77 -2.30
C LYS A 53 19.17 -1.66 -0.95
N TYR A 54 18.49 -1.91 0.17
CA TYR A 54 19.00 -1.62 1.51
C TYR A 54 19.06 -2.85 2.45
N ASP A 55 18.53 -4.02 2.05
CA ASP A 55 18.88 -5.33 2.62
C ASP A 55 20.27 -5.80 2.13
#